data_AF-A0A1B2E393-F1
#
_entry.id   AF-A0A1B2E393-F1
#
_cell.length_a   1.000
_cell.length_b   1.000
_cell.length_c   1.000
_cell.angle_alpha   90.00
_cell.angle_beta   90.00
_cell.angle_gamma   90.00
#
_symmetry.space_group_name_H-M   'P 1'
#
loop_
_entity.id
_entity.type
_entity.pdbx_description
1 polymer ?
#
loop_
_entity_poly.entity_id
_entity_poly.type
_entity_poly.pdbx_seq_one_letter_code
_entity_poly.pdbx_strand_id
1 'polypeptide(L)'
;MRTAPEQRTARGNKPRKIRVKRYRGMRGRQRKLFALLLAALIPGMGHIYLGMYRRGITFIMLLLLDISALLYFSSIGMQINVPLLVVLGLLIPVGYFYNVYDALQSAEVILSHKRRSESVGAPVIDGKRRGNPFRGERGAAFGITLVGSGALLILFHTKPPWLQSVIRDYGTEASAVVLIAAGAWVAVREATRHRKSKRSFHGRGASSQEDKHLKL
;
A
#
# COMPACT_ATOMS: atom_id res chain seq x y z
N MET A 1 60.16 -38.60 -33.35
CA MET A 1 58.76 -38.48 -32.85
C MET A 1 58.49 -37.00 -32.58
N ARG A 2 57.57 -36.37 -33.32
CA ARG A 2 56.97 -35.03 -33.06
C ARG A 2 56.33 -35.05 -31.65
N THR A 3 56.31 -33.98 -30.84
CA THR A 3 55.54 -32.72 -30.98
C THR A 3 56.01 -31.72 -29.89
N ALA A 4 56.43 -30.49 -30.25
CA ALA A 4 55.68 -29.22 -30.26
C ALA A 4 55.67 -28.44 -28.90
N PRO A 5 56.05 -27.13 -28.89
CA PRO A 5 56.03 -26.31 -27.69
C PRO A 5 54.61 -25.86 -27.33
N GLU A 6 54.34 -25.82 -26.02
CA GLU A 6 53.10 -25.42 -25.38
C GLU A 6 52.71 -23.98 -25.75
N GLN A 7 51.76 -23.83 -26.69
CA GLN A 7 51.14 -22.55 -26.99
C GLN A 7 50.26 -22.12 -25.81
N ARG A 8 50.78 -21.23 -24.96
CA ARG A 8 49.97 -20.36 -24.09
C ARG A 8 49.07 -19.51 -24.99
N THR A 9 47.89 -20.03 -25.30
CA THR A 9 46.85 -19.27 -25.97
C THR A 9 46.38 -18.17 -25.02
N ALA A 10 46.79 -16.94 -25.33
CA ALA A 10 46.30 -15.73 -24.71
C ALA A 10 44.78 -15.76 -24.73
N ARG A 11 44.17 -15.94 -23.55
CA ARG A 11 42.72 -15.90 -23.36
C ARG A 11 42.28 -14.45 -23.55
N GLY A 12 42.04 -14.09 -24.81
CA GLY A 12 41.59 -12.77 -25.23
C GLY A 12 40.40 -12.35 -24.39
N ASN A 13 40.63 -11.33 -23.55
CA ASN A 13 39.58 -10.70 -22.77
C ASN A 13 38.70 -9.93 -23.75
N LYS A 14 37.68 -10.60 -24.30
CA LYS A 14 36.72 -9.97 -25.21
C LYS A 14 36.03 -8.85 -24.43
N PRO A 15 36.16 -7.57 -24.82
CA PRO A 15 35.46 -6.51 -24.13
C PRO A 15 33.96 -6.81 -24.22
N ARG A 16 33.33 -7.07 -23.07
CA ARG A 16 31.87 -7.20 -22.96
C ARG A 16 31.29 -5.92 -23.52
N LYS A 17 30.74 -5.98 -24.73
CA LYS A 17 30.05 -4.85 -25.37
C LYS A 17 28.89 -4.45 -24.46
N ILE A 18 29.11 -3.44 -23.62
CA ILE A 18 28.06 -2.79 -22.84
C ILE A 18 27.18 -2.10 -23.87
N ARG A 19 26.14 -2.81 -24.33
CA ARG A 19 25.09 -2.21 -25.15
C ARG A 19 24.34 -1.23 -24.26
N VAL A 20 24.80 0.02 -24.25
CA VAL A 20 24.08 1.14 -23.66
C VAL A 20 22.83 1.36 -24.51
N LYS A 21 21.76 0.62 -24.21
CA LYS A 21 20.48 0.82 -24.86
C LYS A 21 19.86 2.07 -24.25
N ARG A 22 20.28 3.24 -24.76
CA ARG A 22 19.46 4.46 -24.71
C ARG A 22 18.09 4.16 -25.34
N TYR A 23 17.11 4.99 -25.01
CA TYR A 23 15.68 4.91 -25.32
C TYR A 23 14.81 4.29 -24.23
N ARG A 24 14.29 5.14 -23.32
CA ARG A 24 12.84 5.42 -23.29
C ARG A 24 12.43 6.56 -22.36
N GLY A 25 12.47 7.78 -22.89
CA GLY A 25 11.84 8.97 -22.28
C GLY A 25 10.30 9.00 -22.41
N MET A 26 9.68 8.18 -23.28
CA MET A 26 8.23 8.27 -23.53
C MET A 26 7.38 7.16 -22.87
N ARG A 27 7.89 5.93 -22.71
CA ARG A 27 7.11 4.84 -22.05
C ARG A 27 6.92 5.07 -20.55
N GLY A 28 7.79 5.82 -19.90
CA GLY A 28 7.60 6.22 -18.50
C GLY A 28 6.42 7.19 -18.33
N ARG A 29 6.29 8.19 -19.21
CA ARG A 29 5.20 9.18 -19.19
C ARG A 29 3.84 8.55 -19.54
N GLN A 30 3.80 7.64 -20.51
CA GLN A 30 2.58 6.90 -20.83
C GLN A 30 2.13 6.01 -19.67
N ARG A 31 3.04 5.34 -18.97
CA ARG A 31 2.69 4.56 -17.77
C ARG A 31 2.11 5.43 -16.65
N LYS A 32 2.55 6.68 -16.52
CA LYS A 32 1.93 7.66 -15.60
C LYS A 32 0.51 7.98 -16.02
N LEU A 33 0.29 8.27 -17.30
CA LEU A 33 -1.03 8.59 -17.83
C LEU A 33 -1.97 7.40 -17.71
N PHE A 34 -1.53 6.17 -17.97
CA PHE A 34 -2.34 4.97 -17.78
C PHE A 34 -2.61 4.69 -16.30
N ALA A 35 -1.62 4.79 -15.40
CA ALA A 35 -1.86 4.62 -13.97
C ALA A 35 -2.85 5.67 -13.43
N LEU A 36 -2.74 6.92 -13.88
CA LEU A 36 -3.65 8.00 -13.53
C LEU A 36 -5.04 7.79 -14.12
N LEU A 37 -5.13 7.43 -15.40
CA LEU A 37 -6.40 7.17 -16.08
C LEU A 37 -7.13 5.98 -15.46
N LEU A 38 -6.42 4.91 -15.10
CA LEU A 38 -6.99 3.75 -14.42
C LEU A 38 -7.36 4.07 -12.97
N ALA A 39 -6.56 4.83 -12.24
CA ALA A 39 -6.90 5.28 -10.89
C ALA A 39 -8.11 6.23 -10.88
N ALA A 40 -8.26 7.05 -11.93
CA ALA A 40 -9.38 7.96 -12.12
C ALA A 40 -10.67 7.22 -12.51
N LEU A 41 -10.55 6.17 -13.33
CA LEU A 41 -11.69 5.39 -13.82
C LEU A 41 -12.18 4.34 -12.83
N ILE A 42 -11.26 3.67 -12.12
CA ILE A 42 -11.61 2.59 -11.18
C ILE A 42 -10.74 2.71 -9.92
N PRO A 43 -11.34 3.01 -8.74
CA PRO A 43 -10.61 3.06 -7.50
C PRO A 43 -9.90 1.72 -7.21
N GLY A 44 -8.62 1.77 -6.82
CA GLY A 44 -7.77 0.61 -6.57
C GLY A 44 -7.04 0.00 -7.78
N MET A 45 -7.45 0.29 -9.03
CA MET A 45 -6.82 -0.28 -10.23
C MET A 45 -5.44 0.32 -10.55
N GLY A 46 -5.18 1.57 -10.15
CA GLY A 46 -3.87 2.22 -10.33
C GLY A 46 -2.72 1.47 -9.64
N HIS A 47 -2.95 0.98 -8.41
CA HIS A 47 -1.95 0.20 -7.68
C HIS A 47 -1.70 -1.18 -8.27
N ILE A 48 -2.75 -1.83 -8.77
CA ILE A 48 -2.66 -3.14 -9.44
C ILE A 48 -1.81 -3.02 -10.71
N TYR A 49 -1.99 -1.94 -11.49
CA TYR A 49 -1.20 -1.69 -12.70
C TYR A 49 0.30 -1.49 -12.41
N LEU A 50 0.63 -0.92 -11.24
CA LEU A 50 2.01 -0.75 -10.77
C LEU A 50 2.61 -2.04 -10.16
N GLY A 51 1.85 -3.14 -10.11
CA GLY A 51 2.28 -4.42 -9.53
C GLY A 51 2.08 -4.53 -8.01
N MET A 52 1.43 -3.54 -7.39
CA MET A 52 1.12 -3.50 -5.95
C MET A 52 -0.29 -4.02 -5.66
N TYR A 53 -0.53 -5.29 -6.00
CA TYR A 53 -1.84 -5.95 -5.91
C TYR A 53 -2.48 -5.84 -4.53
N ARG A 54 -1.70 -5.99 -3.44
CA ARG A 54 -2.24 -5.94 -2.08
C ARG A 54 -2.93 -4.61 -1.77
N ARG A 55 -2.30 -3.48 -2.10
CA ARG A 55 -2.88 -2.16 -1.82
C ARG A 55 -4.14 -1.93 -2.63
N GLY A 56 -4.10 -2.24 -3.93
CA GLY A 56 -5.26 -2.08 -4.80
C GLY A 56 -6.47 -2.93 -4.38
N ILE A 57 -6.24 -4.20 -4.05
CA ILE A 57 -7.31 -5.10 -3.59
C ILE A 57 -7.88 -4.63 -2.24
N THR A 58 -7.04 -4.19 -1.29
CA THR A 58 -7.54 -3.63 -0.02
C THR A 58 -8.42 -2.41 -0.26
N PHE A 59 -8.02 -1.50 -1.15
CA PHE A 59 -8.85 -0.34 -1.50
C PHE A 59 -10.20 -0.72 -2.10
N ILE A 60 -10.21 -1.67 -3.04
CA ILE A 60 -11.46 -2.15 -3.66
C ILE A 60 -12.37 -2.77 -2.59
N MET A 61 -11.82 -3.62 -1.72
CA MET A 61 -12.58 -4.23 -0.61
C MET A 61 -13.13 -3.20 0.36
N LEU A 62 -12.32 -2.19 0.74
CA LEU A 62 -12.75 -1.12 1.62
C LEU A 62 -13.87 -0.28 0.99
N LEU A 63 -13.77 0.03 -0.30
CA LEU A 63 -14.81 0.78 -1.00
C LEU A 63 -16.10 -0.04 -1.12
N LEU A 64 -16.02 -1.33 -1.46
CA LEU A 64 -17.18 -2.21 -1.48
C LEU A 64 -17.85 -2.29 -0.11
N LEU A 65 -17.02 -2.42 0.94
CA LEU A 65 -17.51 -2.48 2.32
C LEU A 65 -18.20 -1.18 2.73
N ASP A 66 -17.61 -0.03 2.40
CA ASP A 66 -18.19 1.29 2.66
C ASP A 66 -19.53 1.48 1.95
N ILE A 67 -19.59 1.17 0.65
CA ILE A 67 -20.84 1.23 -0.13
C ILE A 67 -21.88 0.26 0.44
N SER A 68 -21.49 -0.97 0.77
CA SER A 68 -22.40 -1.95 1.37
C SER A 68 -22.93 -1.49 2.72
N ALA A 69 -22.07 -0.91 3.56
CA ALA A 69 -22.47 -0.34 4.85
C ALA A 69 -23.42 0.85 4.63
N LEU A 70 -23.10 1.76 3.69
CA LEU A 70 -23.93 2.90 3.36
C LEU A 70 -25.33 2.48 2.89
N LEU A 71 -25.41 1.49 1.99
CA LEU A 71 -26.69 0.93 1.53
C LEU A 71 -27.47 0.25 2.66
N TYR A 72 -26.78 -0.47 3.54
CA TYR A 72 -27.40 -1.13 4.68
C TYR A 72 -28.00 -0.12 5.67
N PHE A 73 -27.21 0.87 6.11
CA PHE A 73 -27.66 1.92 7.03
C PHE A 73 -28.70 2.85 6.41
N SER A 74 -28.62 3.11 5.10
CA SER A 74 -29.65 3.86 4.36
C SER A 74 -30.99 3.11 4.32
N SER A 75 -30.95 1.78 4.18
CA SER A 75 -32.15 0.94 4.04
C SER A 75 -32.98 0.79 5.32
N ILE A 76 -32.41 1.00 6.52
CA ILE A 76 -33.08 0.71 7.80
C ILE A 76 -33.91 1.90 8.33
N GLY A 77 -33.67 3.11 7.81
CA GLY A 77 -34.48 4.29 8.14
C GLY A 77 -33.63 5.54 8.20
N MET A 78 -33.97 6.51 7.35
CA MET A 78 -33.21 7.74 7.11
C MET A 78 -33.02 8.64 8.35
N GLN A 79 -33.80 8.44 9.42
CA GLN A 79 -33.83 9.35 10.58
C GLN A 79 -32.96 8.91 11.76
N ILE A 80 -32.63 7.62 11.89
CA ILE A 80 -31.99 7.08 13.12
C ILE A 80 -30.46 7.20 13.07
N ASN A 81 -29.84 7.20 11.88
CA ASN A 81 -28.38 7.08 11.73
C ASN A 81 -27.76 8.19 10.87
N VAL A 82 -28.39 9.38 10.78
CA VAL A 82 -27.94 10.48 9.90
C VAL A 82 -26.45 10.81 10.05
N PRO A 83 -25.86 10.94 11.27
CA PRO A 83 -24.45 11.29 11.41
C PRO A 83 -23.51 10.23 10.82
N LEU A 84 -23.81 8.95 11.04
CA LEU A 84 -23.00 7.85 10.50
C LEU A 84 -23.14 7.78 8.97
N LEU A 85 -24.35 7.98 8.44
CA LEU A 85 -24.60 8.02 7.01
C LEU A 85 -23.83 9.16 6.32
N VAL A 86 -23.77 10.34 6.95
CA VAL A 86 -22.97 11.48 6.46
C VAL A 86 -21.48 11.15 6.45
N VAL A 87 -20.96 10.50 7.49
CA VAL A 87 -19.54 10.10 7.54
C VAL A 87 -19.20 9.06 6.46
N LEU A 88 -20.03 8.03 6.28
CA LEU A 88 -19.84 7.02 5.23
C LEU A 88 -19.98 7.66 3.83
N GLY A 89 -20.97 8.53 3.63
CA GLY A 89 -21.15 9.25 2.37
C GLY A 89 -19.98 10.16 2.03
N LEU A 90 -19.37 10.80 3.04
CA LEU A 90 -18.15 11.62 2.89
C LEU A 90 -16.90 10.75 2.65
N LEU A 91 -16.90 9.50 3.12
CA LEU A 91 -15.78 8.58 2.92
C LEU A 91 -15.57 8.22 1.46
N ILE A 92 -16.62 8.21 0.64
CA ILE A 92 -16.54 7.95 -0.81
C ILE A 92 -15.66 8.99 -1.54
N PRO A 93 -15.97 10.32 -1.52
CA PRO A 93 -15.14 11.30 -2.21
C PRO A 93 -13.75 11.44 -1.58
N VAL A 94 -13.64 11.40 -0.24
CA VAL A 94 -12.34 11.47 0.44
C VAL A 94 -11.48 10.26 0.09
N GLY A 95 -12.06 9.06 0.09
CA GLY A 95 -11.40 7.81 -0.30
C GLY A 95 -10.97 7.83 -1.77
N TYR A 96 -11.76 8.44 -2.65
CA TYR A 96 -11.40 8.64 -4.04
C TYR A 96 -10.15 9.54 -4.19
N PHE A 97 -10.14 10.71 -3.56
CA PHE A 97 -8.97 11.61 -3.57
C PHE A 97 -7.73 10.92 -3.00
N TYR A 98 -7.88 10.18 -1.90
CA TYR A 98 -6.79 9.43 -1.29
C TYR A 98 -6.25 8.35 -2.24
N ASN A 99 -7.11 7.61 -2.92
CA ASN A 99 -6.72 6.61 -3.92
C ASN A 99 -5.95 7.24 -5.10
N VAL A 100 -6.42 8.39 -5.63
CA VAL A 100 -5.73 9.10 -6.71
C VAL A 100 -4.35 9.60 -6.24
N TYR A 101 -4.28 10.17 -5.04
CA TYR A 101 -3.04 10.65 -4.45
C TYR A 101 -2.03 9.51 -4.20
N ASP A 102 -2.45 8.39 -3.61
CA ASP A 102 -1.56 7.24 -3.35
C ASP A 102 -1.06 6.63 -4.67
N ALA A 103 -1.90 6.57 -5.71
CA ALA A 103 -1.50 6.12 -7.04
C ALA A 103 -0.44 7.05 -7.68
N LEU A 104 -0.62 8.37 -7.54
CA LEU A 104 0.35 9.36 -8.02
C LEU A 104 1.69 9.25 -7.30
N GLN A 105 1.67 9.20 -5.97
CA GLN A 105 2.89 9.09 -5.16
C GLN A 105 3.63 7.77 -5.46
N SER A 106 2.89 6.67 -5.59
CA SER A 106 3.46 5.38 -5.96
C SER A 106 4.16 5.40 -7.32
N ALA A 107 3.56 6.09 -8.31
CA ALA A 107 4.15 6.24 -9.63
C ALA A 107 5.42 7.11 -9.61
N GLU A 108 5.45 8.16 -8.78
CA GLU A 108 6.61 9.03 -8.60
C GLU A 108 7.79 8.29 -7.95
N VAL A 109 7.54 7.51 -6.90
CA VAL A 109 8.58 6.72 -6.22
C VAL A 109 9.26 5.75 -7.18
N ILE A 110 8.50 5.06 -8.05
CA ILE A 110 9.08 4.13 -9.04
C ILE A 110 9.95 4.89 -10.05
N LEU A 111 9.60 6.12 -10.39
CA LEU A 111 10.36 6.94 -11.33
C LEU A 111 11.65 7.50 -10.72
N SER A 112 11.62 7.96 -9.46
CA SER A 112 12.80 8.53 -8.81
C SER A 112 13.94 7.51 -8.72
N HIS A 113 13.61 6.24 -8.45
CA HIS A 113 14.57 5.13 -8.47
C HIS A 113 15.16 4.89 -9.87
N LYS A 114 14.35 5.06 -10.93
CA LYS A 114 14.81 4.89 -12.30
C LYS A 114 15.73 6.02 -12.75
N ARG A 115 15.45 7.27 -12.36
CA ARG A 115 16.35 8.43 -12.61
C ARG A 115 17.69 8.27 -11.91
N ARG A 116 17.69 7.82 -10.66
CA ARG A 116 18.92 7.61 -9.87
C ARG A 116 19.78 6.46 -10.41
N SER A 117 19.15 5.41 -10.93
CA SER A 117 19.86 4.32 -11.61
C SER A 117 20.45 4.75 -12.97
N GLU A 118 19.80 5.68 -13.68
CA GLU A 118 20.29 6.20 -14.95
C GLU A 118 21.48 7.17 -14.78
N SER A 119 21.55 7.95 -13.69
CA SER A 119 22.64 8.90 -13.44
C SER A 119 23.94 8.29 -12.93
N VAL A 120 23.89 7.09 -12.32
CA VAL A 120 25.07 6.48 -11.68
C VAL A 120 25.80 5.48 -12.59
N GLY A 121 25.30 5.18 -13.80
CA GLY A 121 25.96 4.21 -14.69
C GLY A 121 26.13 2.81 -14.07
N ALA A 122 25.41 2.54 -12.98
CA ALA A 122 25.49 1.27 -12.26
C ALA A 122 24.98 0.13 -13.17
N PRO A 123 25.60 -1.06 -13.09
CA PRO A 123 25.17 -2.19 -13.88
C PRO A 123 23.69 -2.45 -13.60
N VAL A 124 22.88 -2.41 -14.65
CA VAL A 124 21.48 -2.83 -14.64
C VAL A 124 21.51 -4.34 -14.37
N ILE A 125 21.62 -4.72 -13.09
CA ILE A 125 21.24 -6.06 -12.66
C ILE A 125 19.75 -6.09 -12.87
N ASP A 126 19.35 -6.73 -13.97
CA ASP A 126 17.97 -6.92 -14.39
C ASP A 126 17.23 -7.59 -13.23
N GLY A 127 16.59 -6.74 -12.41
CA GLY A 127 15.98 -7.08 -11.14
C GLY A 127 14.67 -7.84 -11.34
N LYS A 128 14.72 -8.93 -12.09
CA LYS A 128 13.63 -9.89 -12.20
C LYS A 128 13.66 -10.84 -11.01
N ARG A 129 13.86 -10.32 -9.79
CA ARG A 129 13.33 -10.97 -8.58
C ARG A 129 11.84 -10.65 -8.52
N ARG A 130 11.06 -11.23 -9.44
CA ARG A 130 9.61 -11.38 -9.28
C ARG A 130 9.39 -12.41 -8.17
N GLY A 131 9.78 -12.07 -6.93
CA GLY A 131 9.33 -12.81 -5.77
C GLY A 131 7.81 -12.68 -5.71
N ASN A 132 7.09 -13.77 -5.46
CA ASN A 132 5.64 -13.75 -5.38
C ASN A 132 5.22 -12.62 -4.43
N PRO A 133 4.41 -11.64 -4.88
CA PRO A 133 4.04 -10.49 -4.06
C PRO A 133 3.26 -10.88 -2.80
N PHE A 134 2.88 -12.15 -2.64
CA PHE A 134 2.12 -12.72 -1.53
C PHE A 134 2.92 -13.67 -0.61
N ARG A 135 4.18 -14.01 -0.92
CA ARG A 135 5.01 -14.90 -0.09
C ARG A 135 5.66 -14.15 1.08
N GLY A 136 5.06 -14.22 2.26
CA GLY A 136 5.63 -13.75 3.53
C GLY A 136 4.58 -13.65 4.64
N GLU A 137 4.99 -13.48 5.89
CA GLU A 137 4.10 -13.33 7.09
C GLU A 137 3.03 -12.24 6.91
N ARG A 138 3.35 -11.20 6.15
CA ARG A 138 2.41 -10.12 5.79
C ARG A 138 1.29 -10.57 4.85
N GLY A 139 1.46 -11.69 4.15
CA GLY A 139 0.48 -12.29 3.23
C GLY A 139 -0.67 -12.96 3.97
N ALA A 140 -0.39 -13.62 5.10
CA ALA A 140 -1.41 -14.21 5.96
C ALA A 140 -2.31 -13.14 6.58
N ALA A 141 -1.73 -12.06 7.12
CA ALA A 141 -2.48 -10.92 7.64
C ALA A 141 -3.39 -10.29 6.56
N PHE A 142 -2.88 -10.17 5.33
CA PHE A 142 -3.69 -9.70 4.19
C PHE A 142 -4.85 -10.66 3.88
N GLY A 143 -4.62 -11.98 3.90
CA GLY A 143 -5.66 -12.98 3.73
C GLY A 143 -6.74 -12.91 4.80
N ILE A 144 -6.35 -12.79 6.08
CA ILE A 144 -7.30 -12.62 7.20
C ILE A 144 -8.14 -11.35 7.03
N THR A 145 -7.51 -10.25 6.61
CA THR A 145 -8.22 -9.00 6.35
C THR A 145 -9.25 -9.18 5.23
N LEU A 146 -8.88 -9.96 4.19
CA LEU A 146 -9.74 -10.25 3.04
C LEU A 146 -10.96 -11.11 3.42
N VAL A 147 -10.73 -12.15 4.21
CA VAL A 147 -11.78 -13.02 4.73
C VAL A 147 -12.70 -12.23 5.67
N GLY A 148 -12.11 -11.43 6.58
CA GLY A 148 -12.87 -10.57 7.49
C GLY A 148 -13.73 -9.55 6.75
N SER A 149 -13.17 -8.83 5.78
CA SER A 149 -13.95 -7.87 4.97
C SER A 149 -15.03 -8.55 4.14
N GLY A 150 -14.74 -9.72 3.57
CA GLY A 150 -15.71 -10.50 2.79
C GLY A 150 -16.85 -11.04 3.64
N ALA A 151 -16.55 -11.57 4.83
CA ALA A 151 -17.57 -12.02 5.78
C ALA A 151 -18.46 -10.86 6.24
N LEU A 152 -17.86 -9.69 6.48
CA LEU A 152 -18.61 -8.49 6.87
C LEU A 152 -19.53 -7.98 5.74
N LEU A 153 -19.06 -8.06 4.48
CA LEU A 153 -19.90 -7.77 3.31
C LEU A 153 -21.11 -8.71 3.23
N ILE A 154 -20.88 -10.02 3.42
CA ILE A 154 -21.96 -11.00 3.43
C ILE A 154 -22.93 -10.72 4.57
N LEU A 155 -22.43 -10.35 5.76
CA LEU A 155 -23.26 -10.02 6.92
C LEU A 155 -24.19 -8.82 6.62
N PHE A 156 -23.65 -7.75 6.04
CA PHE A 156 -24.47 -6.58 5.65
C PHE A 156 -25.43 -6.90 4.51
N HIS A 157 -25.04 -7.76 3.57
CA HIS A 157 -25.90 -8.15 2.45
C HIS A 157 -27.05 -9.06 2.86
N THR A 158 -26.80 -10.00 3.78
CA THR A 158 -27.79 -11.01 4.21
C THR A 158 -28.86 -10.46 5.14
N LYS A 159 -28.70 -9.23 5.67
CA LYS A 159 -29.63 -8.53 6.57
C LYS A 159 -30.27 -9.48 7.62
N PRO A 160 -29.47 -10.16 8.46
CA PRO A 160 -30.02 -11.16 9.34
C PRO A 160 -30.98 -10.52 10.36
N PRO A 161 -32.09 -11.20 10.71
CA PRO A 161 -33.18 -10.61 11.49
C PRO A 161 -32.74 -10.15 12.89
N TRP A 162 -31.80 -10.87 13.52
CA TRP A 162 -31.22 -10.46 14.81
C TRP A 162 -30.48 -9.11 14.73
N LEU A 163 -29.78 -8.86 13.61
CA LEU A 163 -29.02 -7.62 13.41
C LEU A 163 -29.99 -6.45 13.17
N GLN A 164 -31.09 -6.72 12.47
CA GLN A 164 -32.15 -5.75 12.25
C GLN A 164 -32.84 -5.35 13.56
N SER A 165 -33.16 -6.30 14.44
CA SER A 165 -33.75 -6.02 15.75
C SER A 165 -32.82 -5.16 16.62
N VAL A 166 -31.53 -5.52 16.70
CA VAL A 166 -30.54 -4.74 17.47
C VAL A 166 -30.41 -3.31 16.95
N ILE A 167 -30.40 -3.11 15.63
CA ILE A 167 -30.25 -1.77 15.06
C ILE A 167 -31.55 -0.95 15.15
N ARG A 168 -32.72 -1.60 15.15
CA ARG A 168 -33.99 -0.90 15.33
C ARG A 168 -34.14 -0.34 16.74
N ASP A 169 -33.70 -1.10 17.74
CA ASP A 169 -33.86 -0.72 19.14
C ASP A 169 -32.69 0.12 19.67
N TYR A 170 -31.47 -0.06 19.11
CA TYR A 170 -30.25 0.61 19.58
C TYR A 170 -29.54 1.45 18.50
N GLY A 171 -30.13 1.69 17.32
CA GLY A 171 -29.44 2.27 16.16
C GLY A 171 -28.72 3.60 16.43
N THR A 172 -29.39 4.54 17.07
CA THR A 172 -28.82 5.88 17.35
C THR A 172 -27.68 5.81 18.36
N GLU A 173 -27.86 5.05 19.43
CA GLU A 173 -26.85 4.92 20.50
C GLU A 173 -25.66 4.11 20.01
N ALA A 174 -25.91 3.01 19.29
CA ALA A 174 -24.87 2.16 18.73
C ALA A 174 -24.01 2.92 17.70
N SER A 175 -24.62 3.72 16.81
CA SER A 175 -23.86 4.50 15.82
C SER A 175 -23.00 5.59 16.48
N ALA A 176 -23.51 6.27 17.51
CA ALA A 176 -22.73 7.23 18.28
C ALA A 176 -21.54 6.58 18.98
N VAL A 177 -21.75 5.45 19.66
CA VAL A 177 -20.69 4.68 20.31
C VAL A 177 -19.64 4.21 19.29
N VAL A 178 -20.08 3.72 18.12
CA VAL A 178 -19.19 3.31 17.03
C VAL A 178 -18.34 4.47 16.53
N LEU A 179 -18.94 5.64 16.28
CA LEU A 179 -18.21 6.83 15.81
C LEU A 179 -17.19 7.31 16.85
N ILE A 180 -17.56 7.35 18.13
CA ILE A 180 -16.66 7.74 19.23
C ILE A 180 -15.52 6.72 19.34
N ALA A 181 -15.82 5.42 19.32
CA ALA A 181 -14.81 4.37 19.40
C ALA A 181 -13.86 4.41 18.20
N ALA A 182 -14.38 4.61 16.98
CA ALA A 182 -13.58 4.75 15.77
C ALA A 182 -12.67 5.98 15.84
N GLY A 183 -13.19 7.14 16.26
CA GLY A 183 -12.43 8.37 16.44
C GLY A 183 -11.33 8.23 17.50
N ALA A 184 -11.67 7.66 18.65
CA ALA A 184 -10.70 7.38 19.73
C ALA A 184 -9.61 6.41 19.27
N TRP A 185 -9.97 5.36 18.54
CA TRP A 185 -8.99 4.42 17.98
C TRP A 185 -8.03 5.11 17.02
N VAL A 186 -8.53 5.93 16.09
CA VAL A 186 -7.68 6.70 15.16
C VAL A 186 -6.74 7.64 15.94
N ALA A 187 -7.24 8.35 16.95
CA ALA A 187 -6.44 9.24 17.78
C ALA A 187 -5.33 8.50 18.56
N VAL A 188 -5.65 7.37 19.19
CA VAL A 188 -4.67 6.54 19.92
C VAL A 188 -3.63 5.95 18.97
N ARG A 189 -4.06 5.50 17.79
CA ARG A 189 -3.16 4.96 16.76
C ARG A 189 -2.17 6.02 16.29
N GLU A 190 -2.61 7.26 16.14
CA GLU A 190 -1.73 8.36 15.75
C GLU A 190 -0.78 8.74 16.89
N ALA A 191 -1.28 8.87 18.13
CA ALA A 191 -0.45 9.18 19.30
C ALA A 191 0.64 8.14 19.58
N THR A 192 0.34 6.85 19.39
CA THR A 192 1.30 5.76 19.58
C THR A 192 2.38 5.71 18.49
N ARG A 193 2.06 6.12 17.24
CA ARG A 193 3.04 6.23 16.16
C ARG A 193 4.07 7.31 16.43
N HIS A 194 3.65 8.47 16.94
CA HIS A 194 4.57 9.56 17.30
C HIS A 194 5.50 9.21 18.47
N ARG A 195 5.00 8.49 19.49
CA ARG A 195 5.82 8.06 20.63
C ARG A 195 6.94 7.09 20.25
N LYS A 196 6.73 6.23 19.24
CA LYS A 196 7.73 5.25 18.80
C LYS A 196 8.94 5.91 18.12
N SER A 197 8.75 7.07 17.50
CA SER A 197 9.83 7.84 16.86
C SER A 197 10.76 8.51 17.88
N LYS A 198 10.21 9.11 18.95
CA LYS A 198 11.02 9.81 19.98
C LYS A 198 11.96 8.88 20.78
N ARG A 199 11.62 7.60 20.97
CA ARG A 199 12.47 6.65 21.73
C ARG A 199 13.76 6.24 21.00
N SER A 200 13.80 6.28 19.67
CA SER A 200 14.99 5.93 18.88
C SER A 200 16.09 7.01 18.92
N PHE A 201 15.71 8.26 19.21
CA PHE A 201 16.64 9.39 19.25
C PHE A 201 17.39 9.50 20.58
N HIS A 202 16.72 9.21 21.70
CA HIS A 202 17.34 9.28 23.03
C HIS A 202 18.30 8.12 23.33
N GLY A 203 18.10 6.93 22.73
CA GLY A 203 19.00 5.79 22.92
C GLY A 203 20.35 5.89 22.19
N ARG A 204 20.47 6.78 21.19
CA ARG A 204 21.72 6.96 20.42
C ARG A 204 22.63 8.07 20.97
N GLY A 205 22.08 8.98 21.78
CA GLY A 205 22.84 10.04 22.43
C GLY A 205 23.62 9.56 23.65
N ALA A 206 23.08 8.59 24.40
CA ALA A 206 23.71 8.05 25.61
C ALA A 206 24.96 7.21 25.31
N SER A 207 24.91 6.34 24.29
CA SER A 207 26.06 5.50 23.92
C SER A 207 27.25 6.28 23.34
N SER A 208 27.01 7.49 22.80
CA SER A 208 28.06 8.31 22.21
C SER A 208 28.85 9.13 23.25
N GLN A 209 28.31 9.29 24.46
CA GLN A 209 29.03 9.92 25.58
C GLN A 209 29.85 8.93 26.40
N GLU A 210 29.37 7.68 26.59
CA GLU A 210 30.17 6.64 27.28
C GLU A 210 31.45 6.29 26.51
N ASP A 211 31.41 6.20 25.18
CA ASP A 211 32.60 5.90 24.36
C ASP A 211 33.66 7.01 24.37
N LYS A 212 33.30 8.24 24.75
CA LYS A 212 34.25 9.36 24.87
C LYS A 212 34.95 9.38 26.22
N HIS A 213 34.32 8.85 27.27
CA HIS A 213 34.90 8.78 28.61
C HIS A 213 35.81 7.56 28.81
N LEU A 214 35.67 6.51 28.00
CA LEU A 214 36.52 5.31 28.03
C LEU A 214 37.84 5.42 27.24
N LYS A 215 38.11 6.58 26.61
CA LYS A 215 39.33 6.85 25.82
C LYS A 215 40.27 7.90 26.42
N LEU A 216 40.06 8.27 27.68
CA LEU A 216 40.97 9.10 28.49
C LEU A 216 41.61 8.21 29.57
#